data_AF-A0A3D3M332-F1
#
_entry.id   AF-A0A3D3M332-F1
#
_cell.length_a   1.000
_cell.length_b   1.000
_cell.length_c   1.000
_cell.angle_alpha   90.00
_cell.angle_beta   90.00
_cell.angle_gamma   90.00
#
_symmetry.space_group_name_H-M   'P 1'
#
loop_
_entity.id
_entity.type
_entity.pdbx_description
1 polymer ?
#
loop_
_entity_poly.entity_id
_entity_poly.type
_entity_poly.pdbx_seq_one_letter_code
_entity_poly.pdbx_strand_id
1 'polypeptide(L)'
;MSSGICPVCAQPIPQQRRKASTYCSDTCRQRAAKRRKRNQPIADVPVTAEAATETAQRLQIAERKVAKLEKLVKRQRQINRKQVDTFRNAADRIATARKRQAEAEADKAAALAHANDLLLHIEQQRNDFRNQCEKLQEQMADYQDLKMEVAQVNSFVQTKMKELEAAAATLALQSRELTASQYPDYLFFAQHYFRTKDRSFWTQADTSRLKRYQAAQSPTSSR
;
A
#
# COMPACT_ATOMS: atom_id res chain seq x y z
N MET A 1 86.86 73.71 43.89
CA MET A 1 86.41 73.25 42.57
C MET A 1 86.04 71.78 42.68
N SER A 2 84.76 71.45 42.65
CA SER A 2 84.25 70.09 42.85
C SER A 2 84.44 69.27 41.56
N SER A 3 85.38 68.32 41.56
CA SER A 3 85.51 67.32 40.51
C SER A 3 84.27 66.42 40.51
N GLY A 4 83.52 66.41 39.40
CA GLY A 4 82.34 65.57 39.24
C GLY A 4 82.69 64.07 39.31
N ILE A 5 81.73 63.26 39.78
CA ILE A 5 81.86 61.79 39.85
C ILE A 5 81.26 61.18 38.58
N CYS A 6 81.94 60.21 37.98
CA CYS A 6 81.42 59.55 36.80
C CYS A 6 80.22 58.63 37.14
N PRO A 7 79.08 58.75 36.43
CA PRO A 7 77.86 58.01 36.75
C PRO A 7 77.89 56.51 36.38
N VAL A 8 78.98 56.02 35.78
CA VAL A 8 79.13 54.62 35.34
C VAL A 8 80.07 53.84 36.25
N CYS A 9 81.17 54.49 36.66
CA CYS A 9 82.26 53.87 37.41
C CYS A 9 82.33 54.36 38.87
N ALA A 10 81.56 55.39 39.24
CA ALA A 10 81.62 56.11 40.52
C ALA A 10 83.02 56.68 40.89
N GLN A 11 83.98 56.70 39.96
CA GLN A 11 85.31 57.30 40.14
C GLN A 11 85.29 58.81 39.84
N PRO A 12 86.17 59.61 40.47
CA PRO A 12 86.31 61.02 40.18
C PRO A 12 86.77 61.24 38.73
N ILE A 13 86.25 62.28 38.09
CA ILE A 13 86.62 62.62 36.71
C ILE A 13 88.04 63.22 36.72
N PRO A 14 88.99 62.69 35.93
CA PRO A 14 90.38 63.16 35.94
C PRO A 14 90.47 64.65 35.61
N GLN A 15 91.29 65.40 36.36
CA GLN A 15 91.46 66.85 36.19
C GLN A 15 91.99 67.26 34.80
N GLN A 16 92.65 66.33 34.10
CA GLN A 16 93.16 66.51 32.74
C GLN A 16 92.05 66.52 31.67
N ARG A 17 90.83 66.08 31.98
CA ARG A 17 89.69 66.12 31.06
C ARG A 17 89.01 67.49 31.14
N ARG A 18 88.36 67.88 30.03
CA ARG A 18 87.59 69.13 29.96
C ARG A 18 86.61 69.21 31.14
N LYS A 19 86.49 70.37 31.78
CA LYS A 19 85.60 70.61 32.95
C LYS A 19 84.14 70.18 32.72
N ALA A 20 83.70 70.11 31.46
CA ALA A 20 82.36 69.67 31.05
C ALA A 20 82.23 68.15 30.76
N SER A 21 83.28 67.34 30.93
CA SER A 21 83.21 65.91 30.65
C SER A 21 82.42 65.19 31.75
N THR A 22 81.44 64.38 31.36
CA THR A 22 80.56 63.63 32.29
C THR A 22 81.12 62.26 32.70
N TYR A 23 82.11 61.72 31.98
CA TYR A 23 82.59 60.34 32.15
C TYR A 23 84.08 60.27 32.49
N CYS A 24 84.47 59.34 33.37
CA CYS A 24 85.86 59.13 33.81
C CYS A 24 86.78 58.66 32.67
N SER A 25 86.21 57.98 31.65
CA SER A 25 86.92 57.42 30.51
C SER A 25 86.00 57.25 29.29
N ASP A 26 86.58 57.07 28.10
CA ASP A 26 85.82 56.74 26.89
C ASP A 26 85.15 55.36 26.99
N THR A 27 85.75 54.43 27.76
CA THR A 27 85.12 53.13 28.08
C THR A 27 83.83 53.31 28.88
N CYS A 28 83.79 54.24 29.85
CA CYS A 28 82.57 54.54 30.60
C CYS A 28 81.52 55.23 29.72
N ARG A 29 81.93 56.12 28.82
CA ARG A 29 81.03 56.74 27.84
C ARG A 29 80.40 55.70 26.91
N GLN A 30 81.19 54.77 26.38
CA GLN A 30 80.69 53.68 25.53
C GLN A 30 79.78 52.72 26.32
N ARG A 31 80.11 52.41 27.58
CA ARG A 31 79.27 51.56 28.44
C ARG A 31 77.92 52.20 28.73
N ALA A 32 77.88 53.49 29.06
CA ALA A 32 76.63 54.25 29.22
C ALA A 32 75.79 54.25 27.92
N ALA A 33 76.43 54.47 26.77
CA ALA A 33 75.74 54.48 25.48
C ALA A 33 75.12 53.11 25.14
N LYS A 34 75.85 52.01 25.41
CA LYS A 34 75.33 50.63 25.24
C LYS A 34 74.14 50.35 26.16
N ARG A 35 74.18 50.81 27.42
CA ARG A 35 73.08 50.65 28.37
C ARG A 35 71.83 51.43 27.96
N ARG A 36 71.99 52.68 27.52
CA ARG A 36 70.89 53.49 26.99
C ARG A 36 70.22 52.83 25.78
N LYS A 37 71.00 52.26 24.85
CA LYS A 37 70.45 51.50 23.70
C LYS A 37 69.62 50.29 24.11
N ARG A 38 69.83 49.73 25.32
CA ARG A 38 69.11 48.56 25.85
C ARG A 38 68.05 48.93 26.89
N ASN A 39 67.73 50.22 27.07
CA ASN A 39 66.85 50.72 28.12
C ASN A 39 67.25 50.27 29.55
N GLN A 40 68.56 50.14 29.79
CA GLN A 40 69.10 49.76 31.10
C GLN A 40 69.59 51.00 31.87
N PRO A 41 69.50 50.99 33.23
CA PRO A 41 70.02 52.08 34.05
C PRO A 41 71.52 52.27 33.85
N ILE A 42 71.94 53.53 33.76
CA ILE A 42 73.33 53.94 33.42
C ILE A 42 74.31 53.58 34.54
N ALA A 43 73.85 53.67 35.79
CA ALA A 43 74.60 53.27 36.97
C ALA A 43 74.38 51.77 37.26
N ASP A 44 75.43 51.10 37.71
CA ASP A 44 75.31 49.80 38.37
C ASP A 44 74.69 50.03 39.75
N VAL A 45 73.36 50.07 39.81
CA VAL A 45 72.65 50.05 41.09
C VAL A 45 72.82 48.66 41.66
N PRO A 46 73.51 48.49 42.81
CA PRO A 46 73.60 47.18 43.44
C PRO A 46 72.19 46.75 43.79
N VAL A 47 71.77 45.58 43.30
CA VAL A 47 70.53 44.96 43.77
C VAL A 47 70.72 44.72 45.25
N THR A 48 69.97 45.44 46.08
CA THR A 48 70.01 45.25 47.52
C THR A 48 69.52 43.85 47.83
N ALA A 49 70.05 43.23 48.89
CA ALA A 49 69.61 41.89 49.30
C ALA A 49 68.08 41.82 49.50
N GLU A 50 67.47 42.93 49.91
CA GLU A 50 66.02 43.10 50.06
C GLU A 50 65.25 43.04 48.73
N ALA A 51 65.75 43.67 47.67
CA ALA A 51 65.13 43.59 46.35
C ALA A 51 65.24 42.18 45.73
N ALA A 52 66.32 41.46 46.04
CA ALA A 52 66.49 40.06 45.64
C ALA A 52 65.53 39.12 46.38
N THR A 53 65.29 39.33 47.68
CA THR A 53 64.33 38.53 48.44
C THR A 53 62.89 38.83 48.04
N GLU A 54 62.53 40.08 47.78
CA GLU A 54 61.18 40.46 47.33
C GLU A 54 60.87 39.86 45.94
N THR A 55 61.82 39.90 45.01
CA THR A 55 61.66 39.28 43.69
C THR A 55 61.53 37.75 43.79
N ALA A 56 62.30 37.10 44.67
CA ALA A 56 62.17 35.66 44.93
C ALA A 56 60.79 35.30 45.51
N GLN A 57 60.25 36.12 46.43
CA GLN A 57 58.90 35.91 46.97
C GLN A 57 57.81 36.07 45.89
N ARG A 58 57.93 37.08 45.02
CA ARG A 58 57.01 37.28 43.89
C ARG A 58 57.05 36.11 42.91
N LEU A 59 58.24 35.56 42.64
CA LEU A 59 58.42 34.35 41.83
C LEU A 59 57.73 33.13 42.46
N GLN A 60 57.92 32.89 43.75
CA GLN A 60 57.23 31.79 44.44
C GLN A 60 55.70 31.92 44.40
N ILE A 61 55.17 33.14 44.55
CA ILE A 61 53.72 33.38 44.42
C ILE A 61 53.25 33.11 42.99
N ALA A 62 54.02 33.54 41.99
CA ALA A 62 53.71 33.28 40.58
C ALA A 62 53.72 31.78 40.27
N GLU A 63 54.72 31.03 40.74
CA GLU A 63 54.81 29.57 40.58
C GLU A 63 53.61 28.85 41.20
N ARG A 64 53.19 29.25 42.42
CA ARG A 64 51.99 28.71 43.06
C ARG A 64 50.72 29.00 42.24
N LYS A 65 50.61 30.19 41.65
CA LYS A 65 49.48 30.55 40.77
C LYS A 65 49.49 29.73 39.49
N VAL A 66 50.64 29.56 38.84
CA VAL A 66 50.79 28.72 37.64
C VAL A 66 50.38 27.28 37.93
N ALA A 67 50.88 26.69 39.02
CA ALA A 67 50.51 25.34 39.42
C ALA A 67 48.99 25.18 39.67
N LYS A 68 48.33 26.20 40.24
CA LYS A 68 46.87 26.22 40.41
C LYS A 68 46.14 26.27 39.06
N LEU A 69 46.59 27.13 38.14
CA LEU A 69 46.02 27.24 36.80
C LEU A 69 46.19 25.95 35.99
N GLU A 70 47.34 25.31 36.06
CA GLU A 70 47.57 24.02 35.39
C GLU A 70 46.60 22.94 35.87
N LYS A 71 46.33 22.86 37.18
CA LYS A 71 45.33 21.95 37.74
C LYS A 71 43.92 22.25 37.19
N LEU A 72 43.55 23.52 37.11
CA LEU A 72 42.26 23.93 36.55
C LEU A 72 42.14 23.59 35.06
N VAL A 73 43.19 23.84 34.27
CA VAL A 73 43.23 23.49 32.84
C VAL A 73 43.12 21.98 32.65
N LYS A 74 43.82 21.17 33.46
CA LYS A 74 43.70 19.70 33.43
C LYS A 74 42.27 19.25 33.74
N ARG A 75 41.64 19.82 34.77
CA ARG A 75 40.24 19.53 35.12
C ARG A 75 39.28 19.92 34.00
N GLN A 76 39.47 21.10 33.40
CA GLN A 76 38.65 21.56 32.29
C GLN A 76 38.78 20.65 31.06
N ARG A 77 40.00 20.21 30.73
CA ARG A 77 40.23 19.23 29.64
C ARG A 77 39.50 17.92 29.90
N GLN A 78 39.49 17.42 31.14
CA GLN A 78 38.74 16.22 31.49
C GLN A 78 37.23 16.41 31.35
N ILE A 79 36.69 17.55 31.78
CA ILE A 79 35.26 17.88 31.61
C ILE A 79 34.91 17.95 30.13
N ASN A 80 35.70 18.66 29.33
CA ASN A 80 35.45 18.80 27.90
C ASN A 80 35.50 17.43 27.19
N ARG A 81 36.45 16.55 27.54
CA ARG A 81 36.50 15.18 27.00
C ARG A 81 35.21 14.42 27.31
N LYS A 82 34.76 14.42 28.56
CA LYS A 82 33.50 13.77 28.96
C LYS A 82 32.28 14.33 28.23
N GLN A 83 32.24 15.65 28.02
CA GLN A 83 31.17 16.29 27.25
C GLN A 83 31.19 15.86 25.79
N VAL A 84 32.36 15.87 25.14
CA VAL A 84 32.51 15.39 23.76
C VAL A 84 32.06 13.93 23.62
N ASP A 85 32.47 13.06 24.54
CA ASP A 85 32.05 11.65 24.53
C ASP A 85 30.52 11.52 24.70
N THR A 86 29.92 12.34 25.57
CA THR A 86 28.47 12.38 25.78
C THR A 86 27.74 12.83 24.51
N PHE A 87 28.23 13.89 23.85
CA PHE A 87 27.66 14.38 22.60
C PHE A 87 27.79 13.38 21.46
N ARG A 88 28.94 12.69 21.37
CA ARG A 88 29.15 11.63 20.39
C ARG A 88 28.17 10.48 20.59
N ASN A 89 28.03 9.99 21.82
CA ASN A 89 27.06 8.95 22.16
C ASN A 89 25.62 9.38 21.87
N ALA A 90 25.27 10.65 22.14
CA ALA A 90 23.96 11.19 21.80
C ALA A 90 23.74 11.25 20.28
N ALA A 91 24.75 11.67 19.51
CA ALA A 91 24.70 11.69 18.04
C ALA A 91 24.50 10.28 17.47
N ASP A 92 25.21 9.27 17.98
CA ASP A 92 25.07 7.88 17.56
C ASP A 92 23.66 7.33 17.87
N ARG A 93 23.09 7.69 19.02
CA ARG A 93 21.70 7.36 19.37
C ARG A 93 20.68 8.03 18.44
N ILE A 94 20.90 9.28 18.08
CA ILE A 94 20.03 10.00 17.12
C ILE A 94 20.15 9.36 15.74
N ALA A 95 21.36 9.01 15.28
CA ALA A 95 21.59 8.37 13.99
C ALA A 95 20.88 7.00 13.91
N THR A 96 21.01 6.18 14.96
CA THR A 96 20.31 4.89 15.04
C THR A 96 18.79 5.04 15.10
N ALA A 97 18.28 6.03 15.84
CA ALA A 97 16.85 6.33 15.87
C ALA A 97 16.32 6.76 14.50
N ARG A 98 17.04 7.63 13.78
CA ARG A 98 16.68 8.06 12.42
C ARG A 98 16.68 6.89 11.42
N LYS A 99 17.66 5.99 11.53
CA LYS A 99 17.69 4.78 10.70
C LYS A 99 16.44 3.92 10.92
N ARG A 100 16.07 3.67 12.18
CA ARG A 100 14.84 2.92 12.52
C ARG A 100 13.58 3.62 12.04
N GLN A 101 13.54 4.94 12.12
CA GLN A 101 12.40 5.71 11.59
C GLN A 101 12.28 5.56 10.08
N ALA A 102 13.39 5.65 9.34
CA ALA A 102 13.39 5.46 7.89
C ALA A 102 12.97 4.04 7.48
N GLU A 103 13.42 3.01 8.22
CA GLU A 103 12.98 1.63 8.04
C GLU A 103 11.46 1.49 8.28
N ALA A 104 10.94 2.05 9.38
CA ALA A 104 9.51 2.01 9.68
C ALA A 104 8.65 2.78 8.67
N GLU A 105 9.16 3.90 8.12
CA GLU A 105 8.49 4.64 7.05
C GLU A 105 8.45 3.85 5.74
N ALA A 106 9.53 3.12 5.41
CA ALA A 106 9.57 2.23 4.27
C ALA A 106 8.58 1.05 4.42
N ASP A 107 8.54 0.43 5.60
CA ASP A 107 7.58 -0.66 5.91
C ASP A 107 6.13 -0.17 5.80
N LYS A 108 5.85 1.04 6.32
CA LYS A 108 4.53 1.67 6.20
C LYS A 108 4.18 1.94 4.74
N ALA A 109 5.11 2.43 3.92
CA ALA A 109 4.87 2.68 2.51
C ALA A 109 4.59 1.38 1.75
N ALA A 110 5.32 0.30 2.03
CA ALA A 110 5.08 -1.01 1.46
C ALA A 110 3.70 -1.57 1.85
N ALA A 111 3.30 -1.43 3.12
CA ALA A 111 1.99 -1.85 3.59
C ALA A 111 0.84 -1.06 2.91
N LEU A 112 1.03 0.25 2.71
CA LEU A 112 0.05 1.08 1.99
C LEU A 112 -0.05 0.69 0.51
N ALA A 113 1.07 0.40 -0.15
CA ALA A 113 1.06 -0.08 -1.53
C ALA A 113 0.28 -1.39 -1.65
N HIS A 114 0.58 -2.38 -0.79
CA HIS A 114 -0.15 -3.65 -0.75
C HIS A 114 -1.65 -3.47 -0.46
N ALA A 115 -2.01 -2.55 0.45
CA ALA A 115 -3.41 -2.25 0.74
C ALA A 115 -4.14 -1.65 -0.48
N ASN A 116 -3.48 -0.77 -1.24
CA ASN A 116 -4.05 -0.20 -2.47
C ASN A 116 -4.24 -1.27 -3.55
N ASP A 117 -3.29 -2.20 -3.70
CA ASP A 117 -3.43 -3.33 -4.64
C ASP A 117 -4.62 -4.22 -4.28
N LEU A 118 -4.83 -4.49 -2.98
CA LEU A 118 -6.00 -5.22 -2.51
C LEU A 118 -7.31 -4.48 -2.78
N LEU A 119 -7.35 -3.16 -2.59
CA LEU A 119 -8.52 -2.35 -2.91
C LEU A 119 -8.86 -2.42 -4.41
N LEU A 120 -7.86 -2.29 -5.28
CA LEU A 120 -8.04 -2.46 -6.72
C LEU A 120 -8.59 -3.85 -7.07
N HIS A 121 -8.07 -4.90 -6.41
CA HIS A 121 -8.56 -6.25 -6.63
C HIS A 121 -10.02 -6.43 -6.18
N ILE A 122 -10.39 -5.87 -5.01
CA ILE A 122 -11.78 -5.87 -4.51
C ILE A 122 -12.70 -5.11 -5.46
N GLU A 123 -12.26 -3.97 -6.00
CA GLU A 123 -13.04 -3.20 -6.97
C GLU A 123 -13.26 -3.96 -8.27
N GLN A 124 -12.23 -4.65 -8.78
CA GLN A 124 -12.36 -5.54 -9.93
C GLN A 124 -13.36 -6.66 -9.66
N GLN A 125 -13.22 -7.38 -8.55
CA GLN A 125 -14.15 -8.44 -8.17
C GLN A 125 -15.59 -7.92 -8.05
N ARG A 126 -15.79 -6.74 -7.45
CA ARG A 126 -17.12 -6.12 -7.33
C ARG A 126 -17.72 -5.82 -8.71
N ASN A 127 -16.92 -5.33 -9.64
CA ASN A 127 -17.38 -5.06 -11.01
C ASN A 127 -17.70 -6.36 -11.75
N ASP A 128 -16.89 -7.40 -11.59
CA ASP A 128 -17.14 -8.72 -12.17
C ASP A 128 -18.44 -9.34 -11.63
N PHE A 129 -18.66 -9.28 -10.31
CA PHE A 129 -19.91 -9.72 -9.71
C PHE A 129 -21.11 -8.92 -10.19
N ARG A 130 -20.97 -7.59 -10.34
CA ARG A 130 -22.04 -6.75 -10.92
C ARG A 130 -22.39 -7.21 -12.33
N ASN A 131 -21.38 -7.39 -13.19
CA ASN A 131 -21.57 -7.85 -14.57
C ASN A 131 -22.22 -9.24 -14.62
N GLN A 132 -21.87 -10.14 -13.69
CA GLN A 132 -22.51 -11.46 -13.58
C GLN A 132 -23.99 -11.35 -13.16
N CYS A 133 -24.30 -10.47 -12.19
CA CYS A 133 -25.68 -10.23 -11.78
C CYS A 133 -26.53 -9.64 -12.92
N GLU A 134 -25.99 -8.69 -13.68
CA GLU A 134 -26.67 -8.12 -14.85
C GLU A 134 -26.98 -9.20 -15.90
N LYS A 135 -26.00 -10.04 -16.25
CA LYS A 135 -26.21 -11.17 -17.17
C LYS A 135 -27.25 -12.18 -16.66
N LEU A 136 -27.24 -12.48 -15.36
CA LEU A 136 -28.24 -13.36 -14.76
C LEU A 136 -29.64 -12.73 -14.80
N GLN A 137 -29.75 -11.41 -14.63
CA GLN A 137 -31.03 -10.72 -14.76
C GLN A 137 -31.57 -10.77 -16.19
N GLU A 138 -30.72 -10.58 -17.19
CA GLU A 138 -31.07 -10.75 -18.61
C GLU A 138 -31.55 -12.18 -18.89
N GLN A 139 -30.80 -13.19 -18.46
CA GLN A 139 -31.18 -14.60 -18.62
C GLN A 139 -32.51 -14.94 -17.92
N MET A 140 -32.77 -14.33 -16.76
CA MET A 140 -34.03 -14.52 -16.04
C MET A 140 -35.20 -13.87 -16.77
N ALA A 141 -34.99 -12.72 -17.44
CA ALA A 141 -36.01 -12.10 -18.28
C ALA A 141 -36.31 -12.99 -19.50
N ASP A 142 -35.27 -13.45 -20.22
CA ASP A 142 -35.42 -14.35 -21.37
C ASP A 142 -36.15 -15.66 -20.98
N TYR A 143 -35.83 -16.21 -19.81
CA TYR A 143 -36.50 -17.41 -19.30
C TYR A 143 -37.98 -17.15 -18.98
N GLN A 144 -38.33 -15.97 -18.46
CA GLN A 144 -39.72 -15.60 -18.21
C GLN A 144 -40.51 -15.46 -19.51
N ASP A 145 -39.93 -14.85 -20.54
CA ASP A 145 -40.55 -14.71 -21.85
C ASP A 145 -40.77 -16.09 -22.50
N LEU A 146 -39.74 -16.94 -22.51
CA LEU A 146 -39.87 -18.31 -23.02
C LEU A 146 -40.94 -19.12 -22.26
N LYS A 147 -41.01 -18.95 -20.93
CA LYS A 147 -42.03 -19.61 -20.10
C LYS A 147 -43.44 -19.14 -20.49
N MET A 148 -43.62 -17.86 -20.80
CA MET A 148 -44.90 -17.32 -21.27
C MET A 148 -45.27 -17.86 -22.65
N GLU A 149 -44.32 -17.93 -23.59
CA GLU A 149 -44.54 -18.52 -24.91
C GLU A 149 -44.96 -19.99 -24.83
N VAL A 150 -44.25 -20.79 -24.02
CA VAL A 150 -44.58 -22.20 -23.80
C VAL A 150 -45.99 -22.34 -23.21
N ALA A 151 -46.38 -21.46 -22.28
CA ALA A 151 -47.73 -21.47 -21.73
C ALA A 151 -48.80 -21.14 -22.80
N GLN A 152 -48.53 -20.18 -23.69
CA GLN A 152 -49.43 -19.85 -24.81
C GLN A 152 -49.58 -21.02 -25.77
N VAL A 153 -48.46 -21.63 -26.21
CA VAL A 153 -48.48 -22.80 -27.09
C VAL A 153 -49.24 -23.95 -26.45
N ASN A 154 -49.02 -24.23 -25.16
CA ASN A 154 -49.76 -25.28 -24.45
C ASN A 154 -51.26 -25.02 -24.42
N SER A 155 -51.69 -23.77 -24.20
CA SER A 155 -53.12 -23.43 -24.21
C SER A 155 -53.76 -23.59 -25.59
N PHE A 156 -53.03 -23.21 -26.66
CA PHE A 156 -53.45 -23.43 -28.03
C PHE A 156 -53.58 -24.93 -28.36
N VAL A 157 -52.57 -25.72 -28.02
CA VAL A 157 -52.57 -27.18 -28.22
C VAL A 157 -53.74 -27.82 -27.48
N GLN A 158 -53.98 -27.46 -26.21
CA GLN A 158 -55.13 -27.97 -25.45
C GLN A 158 -56.47 -27.62 -26.10
N THR A 159 -56.59 -26.42 -26.66
CA THR A 159 -57.80 -25.98 -27.37
C THR A 159 -58.01 -26.79 -28.64
N LYS A 160 -56.95 -26.98 -29.44
CA LYS A 160 -57.00 -27.80 -30.66
C LYS A 160 -57.27 -29.27 -30.39
N MET A 161 -56.74 -29.82 -29.30
CA MET A 161 -57.08 -31.18 -28.87
C MET A 161 -58.58 -31.32 -28.58
N LYS A 162 -59.18 -30.37 -27.85
CA LYS A 162 -60.64 -30.37 -27.59
C LYS A 162 -61.48 -30.25 -28.86
N GLU A 163 -61.07 -29.38 -29.80
CA GLU A 163 -61.75 -29.25 -31.09
C GLU A 163 -61.68 -30.56 -31.90
N LEU A 164 -60.53 -31.24 -31.91
CA LEU A 164 -60.35 -32.53 -32.57
C LEU A 164 -61.18 -33.63 -31.91
N GLU A 165 -61.23 -33.68 -30.59
CA GLU A 165 -62.09 -34.62 -29.84
C GLU A 165 -63.57 -34.40 -30.15
N ALA A 166 -64.04 -33.15 -30.20
CA ALA A 166 -65.41 -32.81 -30.56
C ALA A 166 -65.74 -33.18 -32.02
N ALA A 167 -64.83 -32.91 -32.95
CA ALA A 167 -64.97 -33.28 -34.35
C ALA A 167 -64.99 -34.82 -34.53
N ALA A 168 -64.12 -35.54 -33.81
CA ALA A 168 -64.11 -37.00 -33.81
C ALA A 168 -65.42 -37.57 -33.26
N ALA A 169 -65.98 -36.99 -32.19
CA ALA A 169 -67.28 -37.39 -31.65
C ALA A 169 -68.41 -37.14 -32.66
N THR A 170 -68.37 -36.02 -33.38
CA THR A 170 -69.39 -35.70 -34.41
C THR A 170 -69.28 -36.63 -35.60
N LEU A 171 -68.08 -36.96 -36.07
CA LEU A 171 -67.85 -37.96 -37.12
C LEU A 171 -68.32 -39.36 -36.67
N ALA A 172 -68.10 -39.72 -35.41
CA ALA A 172 -68.60 -40.97 -34.85
C ALA A 172 -70.14 -41.01 -34.83
N LEU A 173 -70.80 -39.90 -34.50
CA LEU A 173 -72.27 -39.80 -34.58
C LEU A 173 -72.78 -39.87 -36.03
N GLN A 174 -72.19 -39.11 -36.96
CA GLN A 174 -72.57 -39.12 -38.37
C GLN A 174 -72.36 -40.51 -39.02
N SER A 175 -71.25 -41.19 -38.70
CA SER A 175 -71.03 -42.56 -39.18
C SER A 175 -72.05 -43.54 -38.59
N ARG A 176 -72.46 -43.34 -37.33
CA ARG A 176 -73.55 -44.11 -36.70
C ARG A 176 -74.92 -43.81 -37.33
N GLU A 177 -75.20 -42.56 -37.73
CA GLU A 177 -76.45 -42.18 -38.40
C GLU A 177 -76.50 -42.66 -39.86
N LEU A 178 -75.39 -42.57 -40.59
CA LEU A 178 -75.27 -43.11 -41.95
C LEU A 178 -75.45 -44.63 -41.94
N THR A 179 -74.87 -45.33 -40.96
CA THR A 179 -75.15 -46.75 -40.76
C THR A 179 -76.62 -46.97 -40.35
N ALA A 180 -77.17 -46.22 -39.40
CA ALA A 180 -78.57 -46.37 -38.99
C ALA A 180 -79.60 -46.06 -40.10
N SER A 181 -79.30 -45.20 -41.07
CA SER A 181 -80.20 -44.89 -42.20
C SER A 181 -80.03 -45.83 -43.39
N GLN A 182 -78.84 -46.42 -43.60
CA GLN A 182 -78.63 -47.43 -44.64
C GLN A 182 -79.15 -48.82 -44.23
N TYR A 183 -79.25 -49.10 -42.93
CA TYR A 183 -79.57 -50.43 -42.42
C TYR A 183 -81.03 -50.86 -42.52
N PRO A 184 -82.06 -50.00 -42.39
CA PRO A 184 -83.46 -50.42 -42.50
C PRO A 184 -83.75 -50.96 -43.91
N ASP A 185 -83.33 -50.23 -44.93
CA ASP A 185 -83.50 -50.65 -46.33
C ASP A 185 -82.57 -51.82 -46.66
N TYR A 186 -81.31 -51.80 -46.24
CA TYR A 186 -80.40 -52.93 -46.48
C TYR A 186 -80.86 -54.23 -45.81
N LEU A 187 -81.31 -54.18 -44.55
CA LEU A 187 -81.82 -55.37 -43.85
C LEU A 187 -83.11 -55.87 -44.49
N PHE A 188 -84.04 -54.98 -44.85
CA PHE A 188 -85.25 -55.35 -45.57
C PHE A 188 -84.95 -56.01 -46.93
N PHE A 189 -84.13 -55.36 -47.77
CA PHE A 189 -83.75 -55.88 -49.08
C PHE A 189 -82.90 -57.15 -48.99
N ALA A 190 -81.96 -57.24 -48.04
CA ALA A 190 -81.14 -58.43 -47.85
C ALA A 190 -81.98 -59.59 -47.30
N GLN A 191 -82.89 -59.35 -46.35
CA GLN A 191 -83.83 -60.37 -45.87
C GLN A 191 -84.69 -60.90 -47.02
N HIS A 192 -85.23 -60.00 -47.85
CA HIS A 192 -86.02 -60.38 -49.02
C HIS A 192 -85.17 -61.17 -50.04
N TYR A 193 -83.97 -60.67 -50.37
CA TYR A 193 -83.03 -61.29 -51.32
C TYR A 193 -82.63 -62.71 -50.91
N PHE A 194 -82.28 -62.91 -49.63
CA PHE A 194 -81.88 -64.23 -49.13
C PHE A 194 -83.07 -65.16 -48.83
N ARG A 195 -84.31 -64.65 -48.74
CA ARG A 195 -85.52 -65.48 -48.70
C ARG A 195 -85.91 -66.01 -50.07
N THR A 196 -85.77 -65.20 -51.12
CA THR A 196 -86.26 -65.55 -52.47
C THR A 196 -85.21 -66.23 -53.34
N LYS A 197 -83.91 -66.00 -53.10
CA LYS A 197 -82.83 -66.60 -53.90
C LYS A 197 -82.43 -67.97 -53.35
N ASP A 198 -82.55 -68.99 -54.18
CA ASP A 198 -82.16 -70.36 -53.84
C ASP A 198 -80.65 -70.49 -53.55
N ARG A 199 -80.30 -71.25 -52.51
CA ARG A 199 -78.93 -71.45 -52.00
C ARG A 199 -78.02 -72.15 -52.99
N SER A 200 -78.59 -72.93 -53.88
CA SER A 200 -77.91 -73.67 -54.95
C SER A 200 -77.20 -72.77 -55.97
N PHE A 201 -77.61 -71.50 -56.10
CA PHE A 201 -77.05 -70.53 -57.06
C PHE A 201 -76.27 -69.37 -56.40
N TRP A 202 -75.79 -69.58 -55.18
CA TRP A 202 -75.05 -68.55 -54.47
C TRP A 202 -73.62 -68.44 -54.97
N THR A 203 -73.20 -67.20 -55.27
CA THR A 203 -71.82 -66.88 -55.61
C THR A 203 -70.99 -66.58 -54.35
N GLN A 204 -69.67 -66.48 -54.51
CA GLN A 204 -68.77 -66.02 -53.43
C GLN A 204 -69.10 -64.59 -52.97
N ALA A 205 -69.66 -63.76 -53.85
CA ALA A 205 -70.16 -62.44 -53.52
C ALA A 205 -71.42 -62.52 -52.63
N ASP A 206 -72.31 -63.48 -52.88
CA ASP A 206 -73.54 -63.67 -52.09
C ASP A 206 -73.25 -64.17 -50.67
N THR A 207 -72.28 -65.08 -50.52
CA THR A 207 -71.82 -65.52 -49.19
C THR A 207 -71.18 -64.36 -48.40
N SER A 208 -70.45 -63.47 -49.07
CA SER A 208 -69.89 -62.27 -48.45
C SER A 208 -70.97 -61.23 -48.07
N ARG A 209 -72.06 -61.13 -48.84
CA ARG A 209 -73.23 -60.30 -48.51
C ARG A 209 -74.01 -60.89 -47.33
N LEU A 210 -74.16 -62.22 -47.27
CA LEU A 210 -74.84 -62.88 -46.15
C LEU A 210 -74.07 -62.70 -44.84
N LYS A 211 -72.73 -62.83 -44.85
CA LYS A 211 -71.90 -62.55 -43.67
C LYS A 211 -72.07 -61.12 -43.16
N ARG A 212 -72.12 -60.15 -44.08
CA ARG A 212 -72.39 -58.74 -43.73
C ARG A 212 -73.80 -58.54 -43.18
N TYR A 213 -74.81 -59.20 -43.76
CA TYR A 213 -76.18 -59.19 -43.26
C TYR A 213 -76.31 -59.81 -41.86
N GLN A 214 -75.66 -60.94 -41.59
CA GLN A 214 -75.66 -61.58 -40.27
C GLN A 214 -74.91 -60.74 -39.23
N ALA A 215 -73.79 -60.13 -39.61
CA ALA A 215 -73.08 -59.17 -38.75
C ALA A 215 -73.93 -57.93 -38.45
N ALA A 216 -74.69 -57.45 -39.44
CA ALA A 216 -75.61 -56.32 -39.30
C ALA A 216 -76.84 -56.64 -38.41
N GLN A 217 -77.32 -57.89 -38.38
CA GLN A 217 -78.38 -58.34 -37.48
C GLN A 217 -77.94 -58.50 -36.02
N SER A 218 -76.63 -58.62 -35.79
CA SER A 218 -76.07 -58.80 -34.45
C SER A 218 -75.80 -57.41 -33.87
N PRO A 219 -76.62 -56.89 -32.93
CA PRO A 219 -76.27 -55.62 -32.29
C PRO A 219 -74.95 -55.85 -31.56
N THR A 220 -73.90 -55.17 -31.99
CA THR A 220 -72.67 -55.05 -31.22
C THR A 220 -73.03 -54.39 -29.90
N SER A 221 -73.23 -55.22 -28.88
CA SER A 221 -73.14 -54.86 -27.48
C SER A 221 -71.68 -54.49 -27.21
N SER A 222 -71.35 -53.23 -27.46
CA SER A 222 -70.08 -52.63 -27.06
C SER A 222 -70.39 -51.55 -26.05
N ARG A 223 -69.86 -51.79 -24.85
CA ARG A 223 -69.72 -50.93 -23.65
C ARG A 223 -69.75 -49.42 -23.92
#